data_AF-X5Z0K0-F1
#
_entry.id   AF-X5Z0K0-F1
#
_cell.length_a   1.000
_cell.length_b   1.000
_cell.length_c   1.000
_cell.angle_alpha   90.00
_cell.angle_beta   90.00
_cell.angle_gamma   90.00
#
_symmetry.space_group_name_H-M   'P 1'
#
loop_
_entity.id
_entity.type
_entity.pdbx_description
1 polymer ?
#
loop_
_entity_poly.entity_id
_entity_poly.type
_entity_poly.pdbx_seq_one_letter_code
_entity_poly.pdbx_strand_id
1 'polypeptide(L)' 'MMNQIFSPMGIPRDPIRSDYALTDLGNKSDEVVEAAYRGSVEITKRGKRKFVLLTAGQFDRWVAVIDALRHRRG' A
#
# COMPACT_ATOMS: atom_id res chain seq x y z
N MET A 1 -3.36 -22.43 12.63
CA MET A 1 -4.03 -21.15 12.30
C MET A 1 -3.30 -20.53 11.10
N MET A 2 -3.99 -20.31 9.97
CA MET A 2 -3.37 -19.77 8.75
C MET A 2 -3.05 -18.27 8.92
N ASN A 3 -1.78 -17.92 8.67
CA ASN A 3 -1.27 -16.56 8.77
C ASN A 3 -1.96 -15.66 7.72
N GLN A 4 -2.91 -14.82 8.13
CA GLN A 4 -3.78 -14.03 7.23
C GLN A 4 -3.09 -12.84 6.53
N ILE A 5 -1.80 -12.63 6.80
CA ILE A 5 -0.99 -11.52 6.27
C ILE A 5 -0.69 -11.70 4.78
N PHE A 6 -0.71 -12.94 4.27
CA PHE A 6 -0.47 -13.24 2.86
C PHE A 6 -1.67 -13.98 2.25
N SER A 7 -2.05 -13.59 1.04
CA SER A 7 -3.01 -14.34 0.22
C SER A 7 -2.44 -15.73 -0.14
N PRO A 8 -3.27 -16.68 -0.58
CA PRO A 8 -2.82 -18.00 -1.07
C PRO A 8 -1.74 -17.91 -2.18
N MET A 9 -1.69 -16.77 -2.87
CA MET A 9 -0.72 -16.43 -3.91
C MET A 9 0.56 -15.75 -3.39
N GLY A 10 0.77 -15.69 -2.06
CA GLY A 10 1.93 -15.00 -1.46
C GLY A 10 1.87 -13.46 -1.55
N ILE A 11 0.73 -12.89 -1.96
CA ILE A 11 0.54 -11.44 -2.04
C ILE A 11 0.26 -10.90 -0.64
N PRO A 12 1.00 -9.90 -0.15
CA PRO A 12 0.69 -9.24 1.11
C PRO A 12 -0.74 -8.72 1.09
N ARG A 13 -1.60 -9.21 1.99
CA ARG A 13 -2.87 -8.57 2.32
C ARG A 13 -2.53 -7.50 3.33
N ASP A 14 -2.33 -6.26 2.89
CA ASP A 14 -2.09 -5.13 3.80
C ASP A 14 -3.29 -5.01 4.76
N PRO A 15 -3.16 -5.36 6.06
CA PRO A 15 -4.32 -5.49 6.95
C PRO A 15 -4.84 -4.14 7.46
N ILE A 16 -4.11 -3.04 7.22
CA ILE A 16 -4.42 -1.71 7.71
C ILE A 16 -4.23 -0.74 6.54
N ARG A 17 -5.35 -0.39 5.91
CA ARG A 17 -5.42 0.63 4.86
C ARG A 17 -6.08 1.85 5.48
N SER A 18 -5.28 2.86 5.78
CA SER A 18 -5.78 4.15 6.25
C SER A 18 -6.06 5.04 5.05
N ASP A 19 -7.19 5.74 5.06
CA ASP A 19 -7.56 6.73 4.05
C ASP A 19 -7.38 8.15 4.58
N TYR A 20 -6.68 8.97 3.79
CA TYR A 20 -6.46 10.39 4.04
C TYR A 20 -6.92 11.21 2.84
N ALA A 21 -7.43 12.43 3.08
CA ALA A 21 -7.68 13.37 2.00
C ALA A 21 -6.35 14.01 1.55
N LEU A 22 -6.30 14.51 0.31
CA LEU A 22 -5.14 15.23 -0.21
C LEU A 22 -4.78 16.46 0.65
N THR A 23 -5.77 17.06 1.31
CA THR A 23 -5.56 18.16 2.27
C THR A 23 -4.86 17.70 3.54
N ASP A 24 -5.12 16.47 4.01
CA ASP A 24 -4.47 15.93 5.20
C ASP A 24 -2.99 15.66 4.96
N LEU A 25 -2.60 15.33 3.73
CA LEU A 25 -1.18 15.19 3.37
C LEU A 25 -0.40 16.50 3.57
N GLY A 26 -1.02 17.65 3.33
CA GLY A 26 -0.41 18.96 3.56
C GLY A 26 -0.50 19.42 5.02
N ASN A 27 -1.59 19.07 5.73
CA ASN A 27 -1.87 19.60 7.07
C ASN A 27 -1.38 18.69 8.20
N LYS A 28 -1.19 17.40 7.94
CA LYS A 28 -0.90 16.33 8.91
C LYS A 28 0.14 15.37 8.35
N SER A 29 1.14 15.90 7.65
CA SER A 29 2.15 15.09 6.94
C SER A 29 2.75 13.98 7.80
N ASP A 30 3.06 14.27 9.07
CA ASP A 30 3.68 13.31 9.98
C ASP A 30 2.76 12.13 10.30
N GLU A 31 1.47 12.38 10.56
CA GLU A 31 0.49 11.32 10.78
C GLU A 31 0.32 10.44 9.54
N VAL A 32 0.30 11.04 8.35
CA VAL A 32 0.18 10.30 7.08
C VAL A 32 1.42 9.44 6.83
N VAL A 33 2.61 9.98 7.12
CA VAL A 33 3.88 9.26 6.99
C VAL A 33 3.96 8.10 7.99
N GLU A 34 3.60 8.31 9.25
CA GLU A 34 3.54 7.26 10.27
C GLU A 34 2.54 6.16 9.90
N ALA A 35 1.38 6.53 9.34
CA ALA A 35 0.43 5.56 8.82
C ALA A 35 1.04 4.74 7.66
N ALA A 36 1.79 5.39 6.74
CA ALA A 36 2.44 4.73 5.61
C ALA A 36 3.54 3.74 6.05
N TYR A 37 4.22 3.99 7.17
CA TYR A 37 5.15 3.04 7.77
C TYR A 37 4.45 1.79 8.33
N ARG A 38 3.18 1.91 8.75
CA ARG A 38 2.38 0.79 9.29
C ARG A 38 1.67 -0.03 8.21
N GLY A 39 1.37 0.59 7.06
CA GLY A 39 0.63 -0.06 5.98
C GLY A 39 0.45 0.85 4.77
N SER A 40 -0.15 0.34 3.69
CA SER A 40 -0.44 1.16 2.53
C SER A 40 -1.51 2.21 2.84
N VAL A 41 -1.27 3.46 2.42
CA VAL A 41 -2.16 4.59 2.70
C VAL A 41 -2.79 5.10 1.42
N GLU A 42 -4.09 5.36 1.45
CA GLU A 42 -4.77 5.95 0.31
C GLU A 42 -4.92 7.44 0.44
N ILE A 43 -4.55 8.16 -0.63
CA ILE A 43 -4.80 9.58 -0.73
C ILE A 43 -6.00 9.81 -1.65
N THR A 44 -7.05 10.41 -1.10
CA THR A 44 -8.30 10.70 -1.80
C THR A 44 -8.46 12.20 -2.09
N LYS A 45 -9.20 12.55 -3.14
CA LYS A 45 -9.63 13.93 -3.41
C LYS A 45 -11.07 13.92 -3.91
N ARG A 46 -11.96 14.64 -3.23
CA ARG A 46 -13.41 14.69 -3.53
C ARG A 46 -14.01 13.27 -3.60
N GLY A 47 -13.73 12.44 -2.60
CA GLY A 47 -14.24 11.07 -2.50
C GLY A 47 -13.68 10.06 -3.52
N LYS A 48 -12.71 10.45 -4.35
CA LYS A 48 -12.06 9.56 -5.32
C LYS A 48 -10.63 9.25 -4.90
N ARG A 49 -10.25 7.97 -4.92
CA ARG A 49 -8.85 7.53 -4.76
C ARG A 49 -7.99 8.18 -5.84
N LYS A 50 -6.86 8.77 -5.45
CA LYS A 50 -5.90 9.42 -6.36
C LYS A 50 -4.55 8.74 -6.33
N PHE A 51 -4.00 8.54 -5.15
CA PHE A 51 -2.67 7.96 -4.97
C PHE A 51 -2.69 6.93 -3.85
N VAL A 52 -1.66 6.11 -3.82
CA VAL A 52 -1.33 5.24 -2.69
C VAL A 52 0.06 5.62 -2.23
N LEU A 53 0.21 5.90 -0.95
CA LEU A 53 1.50 6.05 -0.30
C LEU A 53 1.99 4.67 0.16
N LEU A 54 3.21 4.35 -0.23
CA LEU A 54 3.96 3.18 0.19
C LEU A 54 5.34 3.65 0.61
N THR A 55 5.93 2.97 1.58
CA THR A 55 7.39 3.03 1.77
C THR A 55 8.08 2.48 0.52
N ALA A 56 9.30 2.95 0.24
CA ALA A 56 10.10 2.47 -0.89
C ALA A 56 10.22 0.93 -0.87
N GLY A 57 10.52 0.34 0.29
CA GLY A 57 10.63 -1.12 0.42
C GLY A 57 9.32 -1.88 0.19
N GLN A 58 8.15 -1.30 0.50
CA GLN A 58 6.87 -1.91 0.12
C GLN A 58 6.67 -1.87 -1.40
N PHE A 59 7.00 -0.76 -2.05
CA PHE A 59 6.92 -0.63 -3.50
C PHE A 59 7.86 -1.61 -4.22
N ASP A 60 9.12 -1.71 -3.78
CA ASP A 60 10.12 -2.61 -4.38
C ASP A 60 9.65 -4.08 -4.32
N ARG A 61 9.06 -4.49 -3.18
CA ARG A 61 8.46 -5.83 -3.05
C ARG A 61 7.31 -6.06 -4.03
N TRP A 62 6.45 -5.06 -4.24
CA TRP A 62 5.36 -5.14 -5.20
C TRP A 62 5.87 -5.30 -6.63
N VAL A 63 6.91 -4.53 -7.02
CA VAL A 63 7.55 -4.64 -8.34
C VAL A 63 8.12 -6.04 -8.54
N ALA A 64 8.87 -6.56 -7.55
CA ALA A 64 9.45 -7.91 -7.63
C ALA A 64 8.38 -9.00 -7.81
N VAL A 65 7.24 -8.90 -7.13
CA VAL A 65 6.11 -9.82 -7.30
C VAL A 65 5.51 -9.73 -8.71
N ILE A 66 5.29 -8.51 -9.21
CA ILE A 66 4.74 -8.30 -10.56
C ILE A 66 5.67 -8.89 -11.63
N ASP A 67 6.97 -8.67 -11.51
CA ASP A 67 7.94 -9.19 -12.46
C ASP A 67 8.02 -10.72 -12.41
N ALA A 68 8.02 -11.31 -11.21
CA ALA A 68 7.96 -12.76 -11.06
C ALA A 68 6.68 -13.37 -11.68
N LEU A 69 5.53 -12.69 -11.57
CA LEU A 69 4.27 -13.12 -12.19
C LEU A 69 4.29 -12.97 -13.72
N ARG A 70 4.99 -11.98 -14.27
CA ARG A 70 5.18 -11.84 -15.72
C ARG A 70 6.02 -12.98 -16.28
N HIS A 71 7.09 -13.35 -15.61
CA HIS A 71 7.97 -14.45 -16.04
C HIS A 71 7.32 -15.83 -15.98
N ARG A 72 6.31 -16.04 -15.13
CA ARG A 72 5.56 -17.32 -15.08
C ARG A 72 4.50 -17.48 -16.19
N ARG A 73 4.25 -16.44 -16.99
CA ARG A 73 3.23 -16.44 -18.05
C ARG A 73 3.80 -16.45 -19.47
N GLY A 74 5.13 -16.48 -19.63
CA GLY A 74 5.82 -16.75 -20.89
C GLY A 74 6.40 -18.16 -20.86
#